data_AF-A0A933I6Z1-F1
#
_entry.id   AF-A0A933I6Z1-F1
#
_cell.length_a   1.000
_cell.length_b   1.000
_cell.length_c   1.000
_cell.angle_alpha   90.00
_cell.angle_beta   90.00
_cell.angle_gamma   90.00
#
_symmetry.space_group_name_H-M   'P 1'
#
loop_
_entity.id
_entity.type
_entity.pdbx_description
1 polymer ?
#
loop_
_entity_poly.entity_id
_entity_poly.type
_entity_poly.pdbx_seq_one_letter_code
_entity_poly.pdbx_strand_id
1 'polypeptide(L)'
;MKKTTVFINCFLLFSLSVIFLFAALPAESLAASPKIVSGYYHTLAIKADGTSWAWGRNNYGQLGDGTTTQRNTSTQIGTDNKWVSISAGGTHTAAIKSDGTLWIWGSNSYGELGDGTTTHRFAPIQIGTDNKWVSITAGDSYTIAIKSDGTLWAWGKNSDGELGDGTTIQRLTPTQIGTDNKWISVTGGFYHTIALKSDGTLWPEQQLRD
;
A
#
# COMPACT_ATOMS: atom_id res chain seq x y z
N MET A 1 -37.43 44.51 41.59
CA MET A 1 -37.78 44.91 40.21
C MET A 1 -36.49 44.98 39.40
N LYS A 2 -36.61 44.72 38.10
CA LYS A 2 -35.55 44.34 37.13
C LYS A 2 -34.46 45.40 36.90
N LYS A 3 -33.37 44.93 36.23
CA LYS A 3 -32.47 45.60 35.26
C LYS A 3 -31.09 45.98 35.81
N THR A 4 -29.96 45.83 35.12
CA THR A 4 -29.60 45.23 33.82
C THR A 4 -28.08 45.12 33.84
N THR A 5 -27.52 43.94 33.57
CA THR A 5 -26.08 43.78 33.35
C THR A 5 -25.79 44.01 31.87
N VAL A 6 -24.92 44.98 31.56
CA VAL A 6 -24.30 45.17 30.24
C VAL A 6 -22.84 44.76 30.39
N PHE A 7 -22.42 43.70 29.71
CA PHE A 7 -21.00 43.43 29.49
C PHE A 7 -20.66 43.72 28.03
N ILE A 8 -19.68 44.62 27.88
CA ILE A 8 -19.09 45.09 26.65
C ILE A 8 -18.25 43.97 26.03
N ASN A 9 -18.47 43.72 24.73
CA ASN A 9 -17.66 42.85 23.89
C ASN A 9 -16.19 43.31 23.86
N CYS A 10 -15.25 42.45 24.24
CA CYS A 10 -13.84 42.63 23.95
C CYS A 10 -13.36 41.43 23.12
N PHE A 11 -13.15 41.67 21.82
CA PHE A 11 -12.51 40.76 20.90
C PHE A 11 -11.03 40.66 21.27
N LEU A 12 -10.58 39.50 21.75
CA LEU A 12 -9.15 39.17 21.86
C LEU A 12 -8.91 37.87 21.10
N LEU A 13 -8.04 37.99 20.10
CA LEU A 13 -7.55 36.95 19.20
C LEU A 13 -6.98 35.77 20.00
N PHE A 14 -7.55 34.58 19.85
CA PHE A 14 -6.93 33.34 20.30
C PHE A 14 -6.12 32.72 19.16
N SER A 15 -4.81 32.60 19.39
CA SER A 15 -3.91 31.74 18.64
C SER A 15 -4.38 30.28 18.75
N LEU A 16 -4.56 29.62 17.61
CA LEU A 16 -5.00 28.24 17.52
C LEU A 16 -3.87 27.28 17.97
N SER A 17 -3.73 27.10 19.29
CA SER A 17 -2.98 25.98 19.85
C SER A 17 -3.94 24.80 19.97
N VAL A 18 -3.92 23.90 18.99
CA VAL A 18 -4.67 22.64 19.03
C VAL A 18 -4.05 21.75 20.11
N ILE A 19 -4.57 21.84 21.32
CA ILE A 19 -4.29 20.89 22.40
C ILE A 19 -5.11 19.64 22.07
N PHE A 20 -4.44 18.59 21.59
CA PHE A 20 -5.04 17.25 21.50
C PHE A 20 -5.23 16.72 22.92
N LEU A 21 -6.47 16.77 23.41
CA LEU A 21 -6.88 16.05 24.61
C LEU A 21 -6.94 14.56 24.26
N PHE A 22 -5.98 13.77 24.77
CA PHE A 22 -6.04 12.31 24.74
C PHE A 22 -7.16 11.83 25.67
N ALA A 23 -8.39 11.79 25.15
CA ALA A 23 -9.40 10.87 25.68
C ALA A 23 -9.11 9.51 25.04
N ALA A 24 -8.81 8.50 25.87
CA ALA A 24 -8.70 7.11 25.45
C ALA A 24 -10.09 6.66 24.95
N LEU A 25 -10.33 6.81 23.65
CA LEU A 25 -11.43 6.15 22.98
C LEU A 25 -11.19 4.63 23.10
N PRO A 26 -12.24 3.82 23.32
CA PRO A 26 -12.10 2.37 23.31
C PRO A 26 -11.47 1.96 21.97
N ALA A 27 -10.70 0.87 21.97
CA ALA A 27 -10.12 0.29 20.77
C ALA A 27 -11.25 -0.21 19.84
N GLU A 28 -11.93 0.72 19.17
CA GLU A 28 -12.73 0.44 18.01
C GLU A 28 -11.76 -0.10 16.96
N SER A 29 -12.11 -1.25 16.38
CA SER A 29 -11.32 -1.89 15.34
C SER A 29 -10.83 -0.83 14.36
N LEU A 30 -9.57 -0.89 13.92
CA LEU A 30 -9.10 -0.10 12.79
C LEU A 30 -10.02 -0.40 11.60
N ALA A 31 -11.10 0.38 11.46
CA ALA A 31 -12.01 0.29 10.34
C ALA A 31 -11.16 0.51 9.10
N ALA A 32 -11.26 -0.39 8.14
CA ALA A 32 -10.49 -0.25 6.91
C ALA A 32 -10.83 1.11 6.30
N SER A 33 -9.83 1.94 6.05
CA SER A 33 -10.05 3.23 5.40
C SER A 33 -10.57 2.94 3.99
N PRO A 34 -11.82 3.31 3.66
CA PRO A 34 -12.36 3.02 2.35
C PRO A 34 -11.47 3.66 1.28
N LYS A 35 -11.05 2.86 0.30
CA LYS A 35 -10.15 3.34 -0.75
C LYS A 35 -10.45 2.66 -2.07
N ILE A 36 -10.19 3.37 -3.16
CA ILE A 36 -10.20 2.86 -4.53
C ILE A 36 -8.82 3.08 -5.11
N VAL A 37 -8.28 2.08 -5.79
CA VAL A 37 -7.01 2.16 -6.51
C VAL A 37 -7.18 1.60 -7.92
N SER A 38 -6.47 2.19 -8.88
CA SER A 38 -6.49 1.78 -10.28
C SER A 38 -5.10 1.34 -10.72
N GLY A 39 -5.00 0.14 -11.29
CA GLY A 39 -3.84 -0.30 -12.06
C GLY A 39 -4.00 0.07 -13.54
N TYR A 40 -3.20 -0.53 -14.42
CA TYR A 40 -3.34 -0.27 -15.87
C TYR A 40 -4.70 -0.70 -16.43
N TYR A 41 -5.17 -1.89 -16.01
CA TYR A 41 -6.31 -2.55 -16.66
C TYR A 41 -7.40 -3.00 -15.68
N HIS A 42 -7.20 -2.77 -14.37
CA HIS A 42 -8.14 -3.21 -13.34
C HIS A 42 -8.25 -2.16 -12.23
N THR A 43 -9.38 -2.16 -11.55
CA THR A 43 -9.64 -1.28 -10.42
C THR A 43 -9.99 -2.14 -9.21
N LEU A 44 -9.54 -1.70 -8.04
CA LEU A 44 -9.75 -2.37 -6.77
C LEU A 44 -10.34 -1.38 -5.78
N ALA A 45 -11.13 -1.88 -4.84
CA ALA A 45 -11.65 -1.11 -3.74
C ALA A 45 -11.60 -1.90 -2.44
N ILE A 46 -11.29 -1.22 -1.34
CA ILE A 46 -11.56 -1.71 0.01
C ILE A 46 -12.74 -0.90 0.57
N LYS A 47 -13.74 -1.59 1.09
CA LYS A 47 -14.88 -0.97 1.79
C LYS A 47 -14.57 -0.77 3.28
N ALA A 48 -15.39 0.03 3.96
CA ALA A 48 -15.24 0.30 5.40
C ALA A 48 -15.29 -0.97 6.28
N ASP A 49 -16.02 -1.99 5.81
CA ASP A 49 -16.11 -3.30 6.45
C ASP A 49 -14.87 -4.19 6.23
N GLY A 50 -13.84 -3.68 5.52
CA GLY A 50 -12.60 -4.37 5.20
C GLY A 50 -12.71 -5.42 4.09
N THR A 51 -13.85 -5.51 3.39
CA THR A 51 -13.99 -6.36 2.20
C THR A 51 -13.30 -5.73 0.99
N SER A 52 -12.70 -6.57 0.15
CA SER A 52 -12.04 -6.16 -1.10
C SER A 52 -12.93 -6.46 -2.32
N TRP A 53 -12.93 -5.55 -3.29
CA TRP A 53 -13.74 -5.62 -4.50
C TRP A 53 -12.88 -5.27 -5.71
N ALA A 54 -13.14 -5.90 -6.86
CA ALA A 54 -12.40 -5.66 -8.09
C ALA A 54 -13.30 -5.62 -9.33
N TRP A 55 -12.87 -4.89 -10.36
CA TRP A 55 -13.45 -4.93 -11.71
C TRP A 55 -12.42 -4.56 -12.77
N GLY A 56 -12.74 -4.83 -14.03
CA GLY A 56 -11.88 -4.62 -15.19
C GLY A 56 -11.32 -5.93 -15.77
N ARG A 57 -10.17 -5.82 -16.43
CA ARG A 57 -9.47 -6.92 -17.11
C ARG A 57 -8.93 -7.93 -16.10
N ASN A 58 -8.97 -9.22 -16.45
CA ASN A 58 -8.56 -10.30 -15.55
C ASN A 58 -7.69 -11.39 -16.22
N ASN A 59 -7.04 -11.10 -17.35
CA ASN A 59 -6.34 -12.13 -18.14
C ASN A 59 -5.23 -12.88 -17.36
N TYR A 60 -4.69 -12.26 -16.31
CA TYR A 60 -3.65 -12.82 -15.45
C TYR A 60 -4.15 -13.13 -14.04
N GLY A 61 -5.46 -13.04 -13.79
CA GLY A 61 -6.06 -13.20 -12.48
C GLY A 61 -5.86 -11.99 -11.55
N GLN A 62 -5.53 -10.81 -12.07
CA GLN A 62 -5.29 -9.59 -11.26
C GLN A 62 -6.48 -9.15 -10.41
N LEU A 63 -7.70 -9.61 -10.73
CA LEU A 63 -8.86 -9.37 -9.88
C LEU A 63 -8.82 -10.21 -8.61
N GLY A 64 -8.25 -11.43 -8.65
CA GLY A 64 -8.12 -12.29 -7.47
C GLY A 64 -9.36 -13.14 -7.17
N ASP A 65 -10.30 -13.24 -8.10
CA ASP A 65 -11.56 -13.97 -7.92
C ASP A 65 -11.46 -15.48 -8.23
N GLY A 66 -10.24 -16.00 -8.37
CA GLY A 66 -9.96 -17.39 -8.74
C GLY A 66 -10.11 -17.69 -10.23
N THR A 67 -10.40 -16.67 -11.05
CA THR A 67 -10.64 -16.84 -12.49
C THR A 67 -9.71 -15.97 -13.33
N THR A 68 -9.78 -16.13 -14.65
CA THR A 68 -9.17 -15.23 -15.63
C THR A 68 -10.21 -14.42 -16.44
N THR A 69 -11.46 -14.40 -15.97
CA THR A 69 -12.58 -13.75 -16.65
C THR A 69 -12.69 -12.30 -16.21
N GLN A 70 -12.75 -11.38 -17.17
CA GLN A 70 -12.94 -9.95 -16.90
C GLN A 70 -14.30 -9.67 -16.25
N ARG A 71 -14.37 -8.62 -15.44
CA ARG A 71 -15.58 -8.23 -14.71
C ARG A 71 -15.96 -6.82 -15.08
N ASN A 72 -17.10 -6.66 -15.74
CA ASN A 72 -17.63 -5.33 -16.12
C ASN A 72 -18.38 -4.65 -14.96
N THR A 73 -18.56 -5.36 -13.85
CA THR A 73 -19.15 -4.87 -12.61
C THR A 73 -18.25 -5.25 -11.44
N SER A 74 -18.34 -4.52 -10.33
CA SER A 74 -17.58 -4.84 -9.12
C SER A 74 -17.95 -6.24 -8.59
N THR A 75 -16.95 -7.09 -8.38
CA THR A 75 -17.08 -8.37 -7.70
C THR A 75 -16.29 -8.37 -6.40
N GLN A 76 -16.81 -8.98 -5.35
CA GLN A 76 -16.07 -9.17 -4.10
C GLN A 76 -14.97 -10.21 -4.31
N ILE A 77 -13.81 -9.98 -3.68
CA ILE A 77 -12.64 -10.86 -3.72
C ILE A 77 -12.58 -11.69 -2.45
N GLY A 78 -12.83 -13.00 -2.59
CA GLY A 78 -12.92 -13.92 -1.47
C GLY A 78 -14.03 -13.54 -0.47
N THR A 79 -13.90 -14.02 0.76
CA THR A 79 -14.84 -13.74 1.87
C THR A 79 -14.18 -12.97 3.02
N ASP A 80 -12.89 -12.64 2.90
CA ASP A 80 -12.13 -11.94 3.92
C ASP A 80 -12.56 -10.47 4.01
N ASN A 81 -12.53 -9.93 5.22
CA ASN A 81 -12.93 -8.59 5.59
C ASN A 81 -11.85 -7.87 6.42
N LYS A 82 -10.59 -8.33 6.34
CA LYS A 82 -9.46 -7.77 7.08
C LYS A 82 -8.52 -6.94 6.21
N TRP A 83 -8.90 -6.61 4.98
CA TRP A 83 -8.05 -5.83 4.08
C TRP A 83 -7.95 -4.38 4.56
N VAL A 84 -6.73 -3.86 4.72
CA VAL A 84 -6.49 -2.48 5.19
C VAL A 84 -5.67 -1.65 4.20
N SER A 85 -4.90 -2.29 3.34
CA SER A 85 -4.20 -1.63 2.24
C SER A 85 -4.23 -2.49 0.99
N ILE A 86 -4.29 -1.84 -0.16
CA ILE A 86 -4.28 -2.45 -1.49
C ILE A 86 -3.59 -1.52 -2.48
N SER A 87 -2.86 -2.10 -3.42
CA SER A 87 -2.17 -1.46 -4.52
C SER A 87 -2.36 -2.28 -5.79
N ALA A 88 -2.68 -1.60 -6.89
CA ALA A 88 -2.85 -2.20 -8.21
C ALA A 88 -1.64 -1.85 -9.08
N GLY A 89 -0.96 -2.87 -9.61
CA GLY A 89 0.17 -2.70 -10.53
C GLY A 89 -0.24 -2.76 -12.00
N GLY A 90 0.69 -3.16 -12.86
CA GLY A 90 0.47 -3.50 -14.27
C GLY A 90 -0.65 -4.52 -14.44
N THR A 91 -0.34 -5.73 -14.02
CA THR A 91 -1.21 -6.92 -14.14
C THR A 91 -1.16 -7.79 -12.89
N HIS A 92 -0.71 -7.25 -11.76
CA HIS A 92 -0.79 -7.87 -10.44
C HIS A 92 -1.36 -6.90 -9.40
N THR A 93 -1.75 -7.47 -8.28
CA THR A 93 -2.36 -6.78 -7.15
C THR A 93 -1.65 -7.20 -5.88
N ALA A 94 -1.31 -6.21 -5.05
CA ALA A 94 -0.72 -6.44 -3.74
C ALA A 94 -1.58 -5.80 -2.64
N ALA A 95 -1.70 -6.48 -1.51
CA ALA A 95 -2.55 -6.04 -0.41
C ALA A 95 -1.99 -6.46 0.95
N ILE A 96 -2.37 -5.71 1.99
CA ILE A 96 -2.00 -5.98 3.38
C ILE A 96 -3.28 -6.13 4.19
N LYS A 97 -3.30 -7.14 5.06
CA LYS A 97 -4.38 -7.35 6.03
C LYS A 97 -4.10 -6.64 7.35
N SER A 98 -5.12 -6.47 8.18
CA SER A 98 -5.04 -5.78 9.48
C SER A 98 -4.06 -6.44 10.47
N ASP A 99 -3.73 -7.71 10.28
CA ASP A 99 -2.71 -8.42 11.05
C ASP A 99 -1.28 -8.18 10.53
N GLY A 100 -1.11 -7.34 9.50
CA GLY A 100 0.17 -6.98 8.88
C GLY A 100 0.72 -8.03 7.93
N THR A 101 -0.06 -9.07 7.58
CA THR A 101 0.32 -10.06 6.57
C THR A 101 0.21 -9.51 5.15
N LEU A 102 1.14 -9.92 4.29
CA LEU A 102 1.23 -9.52 2.88
C LEU A 102 0.59 -10.56 1.97
N TRP A 103 -0.26 -10.12 1.04
CA TRP A 103 -0.93 -10.95 0.08
C TRP A 103 -0.84 -10.38 -1.33
N ILE A 104 -0.55 -11.22 -2.33
CA ILE A 104 -0.39 -10.78 -3.71
C ILE A 104 -1.01 -11.81 -4.66
N TRP A 105 -1.52 -11.34 -5.80
CA TRP A 105 -2.08 -12.17 -6.87
C TRP A 105 -1.98 -11.48 -8.22
N GLY A 106 -2.25 -12.22 -9.29
CA GLY A 106 -2.19 -11.77 -10.68
C GLY A 106 -0.96 -12.30 -11.43
N SER A 107 -0.39 -11.44 -12.27
CA SER A 107 0.84 -11.72 -13.03
C SER A 107 2.02 -12.03 -12.11
N ASN A 108 2.93 -12.85 -12.62
CA ASN A 108 4.14 -13.28 -11.91
C ASN A 108 5.29 -13.61 -12.88
N SER A 109 5.30 -13.06 -14.09
CA SER A 109 6.31 -13.44 -15.10
C SER A 109 7.74 -13.08 -14.72
N TYR A 110 7.91 -12.12 -13.82
CA TYR A 110 9.18 -11.59 -13.33
C TYR A 110 9.37 -11.80 -11.81
N GLY A 111 8.48 -12.54 -11.16
CA GLY A 111 8.49 -12.74 -9.71
C GLY A 111 7.80 -11.63 -8.92
N GLU A 112 6.89 -10.86 -9.55
CA GLU A 112 6.13 -9.75 -8.96
C GLU A 112 5.41 -10.12 -7.65
N LEU A 113 5.04 -11.41 -7.52
CA LEU A 113 4.35 -11.92 -6.35
C LEU A 113 5.29 -12.21 -5.17
N GLY A 114 6.59 -12.41 -5.40
CA GLY A 114 7.54 -12.65 -4.32
C GLY A 114 7.42 -14.04 -3.68
N ASP A 115 6.73 -14.99 -4.31
CA ASP A 115 6.50 -16.34 -3.79
C ASP A 115 7.62 -17.35 -4.14
N GLY A 116 8.76 -16.86 -4.67
CA GLY A 116 9.88 -17.68 -5.12
C GLY A 116 9.65 -18.35 -6.47
N THR A 117 8.53 -18.05 -7.15
CA THR A 117 8.18 -18.63 -8.44
C THR A 117 7.97 -17.55 -9.51
N THR A 118 7.71 -17.99 -10.74
CA THR A 118 7.20 -17.14 -11.83
C THR A 118 5.79 -17.56 -12.29
N THR A 119 5.04 -18.22 -11.40
CA THR A 119 3.70 -18.76 -11.71
C THR A 119 2.61 -17.76 -11.31
N HIS A 120 1.71 -17.46 -12.24
CA HIS A 120 0.55 -16.60 -11.97
C HIS A 120 -0.34 -17.18 -10.87
N ARG A 121 -0.97 -16.30 -10.09
CA ARG A 121 -1.90 -16.69 -9.02
C ARG A 121 -3.23 -15.99 -9.24
N PHE A 122 -4.30 -16.74 -9.40
CA PHE A 122 -5.60 -16.17 -9.73
C PHE A 122 -6.44 -15.82 -8.49
N ALA A 123 -5.93 -16.13 -7.31
CA ALA A 123 -6.51 -15.78 -6.01
C ALA A 123 -5.39 -15.26 -5.09
N PRO A 124 -5.73 -14.44 -4.07
CA PRO A 124 -4.76 -13.96 -3.09
C PRO A 124 -3.96 -15.09 -2.45
N ILE A 125 -2.63 -14.99 -2.49
CA ILE A 125 -1.72 -15.85 -1.73
C ILE A 125 -0.94 -15.03 -0.72
N GLN A 126 -0.68 -15.60 0.46
CA GLN A 126 0.17 -14.97 1.46
C GLN A 126 1.64 -15.10 1.07
N ILE A 127 2.41 -14.03 1.21
CA ILE A 127 3.83 -14.00 0.88
C ILE A 127 4.67 -14.07 2.17
N GLY A 128 5.34 -15.19 2.35
CA GLY A 128 6.11 -15.48 3.56
C GLY A 128 5.24 -15.63 4.82
N THR A 129 5.87 -15.57 5.98
CA THR A 129 5.22 -15.70 7.30
C THR A 129 5.27 -14.42 8.13
N ASP A 130 5.84 -13.35 7.58
CA ASP A 130 5.96 -12.05 8.25
C ASP A 130 4.59 -11.34 8.31
N ASN A 131 4.39 -10.60 9.38
CA ASN A 131 3.17 -9.87 9.71
C ASN A 131 3.48 -8.40 10.08
N LYS A 132 4.62 -7.88 9.65
CA LYS A 132 5.08 -6.51 9.92
C LYS A 132 4.92 -5.58 8.72
N TRP A 133 4.23 -5.98 7.66
CA TRP A 133 4.06 -5.13 6.48
C TRP A 133 3.10 -3.99 6.77
N VAL A 134 3.49 -2.76 6.45
CA VAL A 134 2.69 -1.56 6.75
C VAL A 134 2.40 -0.71 5.51
N SER A 135 3.21 -0.81 4.47
CA SER A 135 2.98 -0.12 3.20
C SER A 135 3.42 -0.98 2.03
N ILE A 136 2.68 -0.90 0.93
CA ILE A 136 3.00 -1.63 -0.30
C ILE A 136 2.58 -0.84 -1.53
N THR A 137 3.39 -0.96 -2.56
CA THR A 137 3.18 -0.43 -3.90
C THR A 137 3.50 -1.52 -4.92
N ALA A 138 2.56 -1.74 -5.83
CA ALA A 138 2.73 -2.58 -7.01
C ALA A 138 3.01 -1.68 -8.22
N GLY A 139 4.18 -1.86 -8.86
CA GLY A 139 4.57 -1.19 -10.10
C GLY A 139 4.07 -1.94 -11.35
N ASP A 140 4.68 -1.72 -12.51
CA ASP A 140 4.31 -2.43 -13.75
C ASP A 140 4.54 -3.96 -13.62
N SER A 141 5.77 -4.35 -13.29
CA SER A 141 6.20 -5.75 -13.11
C SER A 141 7.12 -5.93 -11.89
N TYR A 142 6.96 -5.10 -10.86
CA TYR A 142 7.72 -5.17 -9.63
C TYR A 142 6.87 -4.72 -8.44
N THR A 143 7.33 -4.99 -7.23
CA THR A 143 6.64 -4.66 -5.99
C THR A 143 7.63 -4.11 -4.98
N ILE A 144 7.23 -3.06 -4.27
CA ILE A 144 8.01 -2.42 -3.22
C ILE A 144 7.14 -2.29 -1.97
N ALA A 145 7.69 -2.60 -0.81
CA ALA A 145 6.97 -2.60 0.45
C ALA A 145 7.86 -2.15 1.61
N ILE A 146 7.21 -1.67 2.66
CA ILE A 146 7.85 -1.21 3.89
C ILE A 146 7.31 -2.04 5.05
N LYS A 147 8.21 -2.44 5.96
CA LYS A 147 7.85 -3.06 7.23
C LYS A 147 7.75 -2.03 8.35
N SER A 148 7.10 -2.40 9.45
CA SER A 148 6.87 -1.54 10.62
C SER A 148 8.16 -1.10 11.33
N ASP A 149 9.27 -1.81 11.09
CA ASP A 149 10.61 -1.41 11.55
C ASP A 149 11.27 -0.37 10.62
N GLY A 150 10.55 0.10 9.60
CA GLY A 150 10.97 1.12 8.65
C GLY A 150 11.94 0.62 7.57
N THR A 151 12.12 -0.70 7.43
CA THR A 151 12.94 -1.29 6.36
C THR A 151 12.19 -1.31 5.02
N LEU A 152 12.91 -1.04 3.92
CA LEU A 152 12.40 -1.07 2.55
C LEU A 152 12.73 -2.42 1.90
N TRP A 153 11.78 -2.98 1.16
CA TRP A 153 11.89 -4.27 0.49
C TRP A 153 11.38 -4.13 -0.94
N ALA A 154 12.06 -4.79 -1.89
CA ALA A 154 11.64 -4.80 -3.29
C ALA A 154 11.84 -6.18 -3.93
N TRP A 155 10.99 -6.51 -4.89
CA TRP A 155 11.08 -7.73 -5.70
C TRP A 155 10.35 -7.60 -7.04
N GLY A 156 10.55 -8.57 -7.93
CA GLY A 156 10.06 -8.59 -9.31
C GLY A 156 11.13 -8.20 -10.34
N LYS A 157 10.68 -7.60 -11.45
CA LYS A 157 11.51 -7.11 -12.56
C LYS A 157 12.54 -6.09 -12.05
N ASN A 158 13.76 -6.21 -12.57
CA ASN A 158 14.86 -5.29 -12.26
C ASN A 158 15.78 -5.04 -13.47
N SER A 159 15.31 -5.28 -14.71
CA SER A 159 16.16 -5.14 -15.90
C SER A 159 16.69 -3.73 -16.10
N ASP A 160 15.96 -2.73 -15.58
CA ASP A 160 16.23 -1.31 -15.72
C ASP A 160 16.61 -0.68 -14.35
N GLY A 161 16.83 -1.50 -13.33
CA GLY A 161 17.15 -1.05 -11.96
C GLY A 161 15.92 -0.64 -11.14
N GLU A 162 14.72 -1.14 -11.46
CA GLU A 162 13.46 -0.78 -10.81
C GLU A 162 13.45 -1.04 -9.29
N LEU A 163 14.21 -2.04 -8.82
CA LEU A 163 14.35 -2.34 -7.39
C LEU A 163 15.36 -1.42 -6.70
N GLY A 164 16.22 -0.77 -7.49
CA GLY A 164 17.38 0.04 -7.11
C GLY A 164 18.18 -0.54 -5.94
N ASP A 165 18.44 -1.85 -6.02
CA ASP A 165 19.34 -2.60 -5.14
C ASP A 165 20.81 -2.52 -5.61
N GLY A 166 21.12 -1.60 -6.53
CA GLY A 166 22.43 -1.47 -7.16
C GLY A 166 22.73 -2.52 -8.23
N THR A 167 21.76 -3.39 -8.55
CA THR A 167 21.88 -4.42 -9.58
C THR A 167 20.81 -4.27 -10.64
N THR A 168 20.92 -5.07 -11.72
CA THR A 168 19.88 -5.22 -12.74
C THR A 168 19.29 -6.64 -12.77
N ILE A 169 19.33 -7.32 -11.62
CA ILE A 169 18.94 -8.73 -11.51
C ILE A 169 17.58 -8.81 -10.81
N GLN A 170 16.63 -9.49 -11.43
CA GLN A 170 15.29 -9.70 -10.85
C GLN A 170 15.37 -10.45 -9.51
N ARG A 171 14.36 -10.25 -8.65
CA ARG A 171 14.23 -10.93 -7.36
C ARG A 171 12.90 -11.63 -7.30
N LEU A 172 12.90 -12.94 -7.06
CA LEU A 172 11.67 -13.74 -6.98
C LEU A 172 11.07 -13.77 -5.56
N THR A 173 11.75 -13.17 -4.59
CA THR A 173 11.34 -13.09 -3.19
C THR A 173 11.63 -11.69 -2.65
N PRO A 174 10.86 -11.22 -1.65
CA PRO A 174 11.13 -9.94 -1.01
C PRO A 174 12.59 -9.84 -0.56
N THR A 175 13.28 -8.82 -1.07
CA THR A 175 14.69 -8.54 -0.78
C THR A 175 14.80 -7.16 -0.15
N GLN A 176 15.49 -7.05 0.99
CA GLN A 176 15.69 -5.76 1.66
C GLN A 176 16.60 -4.86 0.82
N ILE A 177 16.23 -3.59 0.71
CA ILE A 177 16.97 -2.56 -0.03
C ILE A 177 17.77 -1.70 0.95
N GLY A 178 19.10 -1.79 0.83
CA GLY A 178 20.03 -1.09 1.72
C GLY A 178 19.93 -1.53 3.18
N THR A 179 20.50 -0.73 4.07
CA THR A 179 20.51 -0.97 5.53
C THR A 179 19.70 0.05 6.32
N ASP A 180 19.06 1.00 5.64
CA ASP A 180 18.25 2.05 6.27
C ASP A 180 16.91 1.48 6.77
N ASN A 181 16.43 2.03 7.87
CA ASN A 181 15.22 1.63 8.59
C ASN A 181 14.32 2.84 8.91
N LYS A 182 14.47 3.93 8.16
CA LYS A 182 13.69 5.16 8.34
C LYS A 182 12.64 5.38 7.27
N TRP A 183 12.35 4.38 6.42
CA TRP A 183 11.35 4.51 5.37
C TRP A 183 9.95 4.54 5.97
N ILE A 184 9.16 5.54 5.61
CA ILE A 184 7.80 5.74 6.17
C ILE A 184 6.71 5.72 5.10
N SER A 185 7.07 5.93 3.83
CA SER A 185 6.11 5.89 2.73
C SER A 185 6.79 5.44 1.45
N VAL A 186 6.06 4.68 0.65
CA VAL A 186 6.41 4.34 -0.72
C VAL A 186 5.23 4.71 -1.60
N THR A 187 5.49 5.38 -2.71
CA THR A 187 4.53 5.64 -3.76
C THR A 187 5.18 5.31 -5.09
N GLY A 188 4.47 4.60 -5.95
CA GLY A 188 4.96 4.23 -7.28
C GLY A 188 3.99 4.69 -8.34
N GLY A 189 4.55 5.25 -9.41
CA GLY A 189 3.96 5.16 -10.72
C GLY A 189 4.40 3.88 -11.41
N PHE A 190 4.02 3.73 -12.67
CA PHE A 190 4.25 2.48 -13.40
C PHE A 190 5.72 2.09 -13.59
N TYR A 191 6.59 3.08 -13.84
CA TYR A 191 8.03 2.88 -14.07
C TYR A 191 8.93 3.57 -13.04
N HIS A 192 8.35 4.25 -12.06
CA HIS A 192 9.11 4.98 -11.05
C HIS A 192 8.53 4.71 -9.68
N THR A 193 9.39 4.54 -8.70
CA THR A 193 9.00 4.51 -7.30
C THR A 193 9.73 5.61 -6.55
N ILE A 194 8.99 6.30 -5.70
CA ILE A 194 9.50 7.24 -4.74
C ILE A 194 9.31 6.64 -3.35
N ALA A 195 10.39 6.53 -2.60
CA ALA A 195 10.34 6.21 -1.19
C ALA A 195 10.75 7.43 -0.36
N LEU A 196 10.01 7.70 0.72
CA LEU A 196 10.21 8.83 1.62
C LEU A 196 10.69 8.32 2.97
N LYS A 197 11.78 8.90 3.47
CA LYS A 197 12.28 8.66 4.83
C LYS A 197 11.65 9.62 5.85
N SER A 198 11.74 9.26 7.12
CA SER A 198 11.25 10.07 8.24
C SER A 198 11.95 11.41 8.41
N ASP A 199 13.16 11.57 7.85
CA ASP A 199 13.90 12.83 7.81
C ASP A 199 13.56 13.71 6.59
N GLY A 200 12.63 13.27 5.73
CA GLY A 200 12.21 14.00 4.54
C GLY A 200 13.02 13.68 3.27
N THR A 201 14.05 12.84 3.34
CA THR A 201 14.86 12.47 2.16
C THR A 201 14.12 11.47 1.25
N LEU A 202 14.35 11.59 -0.06
CA LEU A 202 13.72 10.78 -1.10
C LEU A 202 14.68 9.79 -1.75
N TRP A 203 14.12 8.75 -2.33
CA TRP A 203 14.75 7.86 -3.31
C TRP A 203 13.89 7.86 -4.58
N PRO A 204 14.43 7.89 -5.81
CA PRO A 204 15.83 7.74 -6.20
C PRO A 204 16.41 9.11 -6.57
N GLU A 205 16.61 10.00 -5.60
CA GLU A 205 17.51 11.12 -5.87
C GLU A 205 18.92 10.52 -5.91
N GLN A 206 19.43 10.29 -7.12
CA GLN A 206 20.87 10.36 -7.34
C GLN A 206 21.31 11.65 -6.65
N GLN A 207 22.03 11.53 -5.55
CA GLN A 207 22.97 12.56 -5.17
C GLN A 207 23.78 12.86 -6.43
N LEU A 208 23.50 14.02 -7.03
CA LEU A 208 24.40 14.62 -7.98
C LEU A 208 25.74 14.72 -7.27
N ARG A 209 26.70 13.90 -7.73
CA ARG A 209 28.16 14.07 -7.70
C ARG A 209 28.74 14.58 -6.38
N ASP A 210 29.55 13.74 -5.74
CA ASP A 210 31.01 13.86 -5.80
C ASP A 210 31.67 12.49 -5.56
#